data_AF-A0A350P1Q9-F1
#
_entry.id   AF-A0A350P1Q9-F1
#
_cell.length_a   1.000
_cell.length_b   1.000
_cell.length_c   1.000
_cell.angle_alpha   90.00
_cell.angle_beta   90.00
_cell.angle_gamma   90.00
#
_symmetry.space_group_name_H-M   'P 1'
#
loop_
_entity.id
_entity.type
_entity.pdbx_description
1 polymer ?
#
loop_
_entity_poly.entity_id
_entity_poly.type
_entity_poly.pdbx_seq_one_letter_code
_entity_poly.pdbx_strand_id
1 'polypeptide(L)' 'MYYISPKSAGPFLAQLKKKLSDFKGKEGELYIVRKSRKIDGNFISLPEYIFEDGKLKRTGSYSAFYKF' A
#
# COMPACT_ATOMS: atom_id res chain seq x y z
N MET A 1 4.24 0.94 -12.37
CA MET A 1 4.84 1.49 -11.13
C MET A 1 3.85 1.28 -9.99
N TYR A 2 4.36 1.17 -8.77
CA TYR A 2 3.61 0.91 -7.55
C TYR A 2 3.92 1.98 -6.51
N TYR A 3 2.88 2.47 -5.86
CA TYR A 3 2.92 3.39 -4.73
C TYR A 3 2.59 2.56 -3.49
N ILE A 4 3.55 2.47 -2.58
CA ILE A 4 3.50 1.57 -1.43
C ILE A 4 3.62 2.41 -0.17
N SER A 5 2.61 2.35 0.68
CA SER A 5 2.55 3.10 1.93
C SER A 5 2.39 2.14 3.11
N PRO A 6 3.07 2.36 4.25
CA PRO A 6 2.70 1.70 5.49
C PRO A 6 1.23 1.96 5.79
N LYS A 7 0.49 0.94 6.23
CA LYS A 7 -0.92 1.11 6.61
C LYS A 7 -1.07 2.16 7.72
N SER A 8 -0.14 2.18 8.67
CA SER A 8 -0.06 3.12 9.80
C SER A 8 0.09 4.59 9.36
N ALA A 9 0.80 4.83 8.26
CA ALA A 9 1.07 6.17 7.75
C ALA A 9 -0.03 6.67 6.77
N GLY A 10 -0.95 5.79 6.39
CA GLY A 10 -1.97 6.07 5.38
C GLY A 10 -1.41 6.20 3.96
N PRO A 11 -2.28 6.37 2.95
CA PRO A 11 -1.90 6.28 1.54
C PRO A 11 -1.14 7.52 1.03
N PHE A 12 -0.99 8.57 1.84
CA PHE A 12 -0.37 9.82 1.40
C PHE A 12 1.17 9.74 1.36
N LEU A 13 1.76 8.90 2.21
CA LEU A 13 3.20 8.66 2.28
C LEU A 13 3.56 7.41 1.47
N ALA A 14 3.64 7.57 0.14
CA ALA A 14 3.89 6.46 -0.77
C ALA A 14 5.34 6.41 -1.28
N GLN A 15 6.00 5.28 -1.07
CA GLN A 15 7.24 4.95 -1.75
C GLN A 15 6.94 4.46 -3.17
N LEU A 16 7.64 5.02 -4.15
CA LEU A 16 7.49 4.64 -5.55
C LEU A 16 8.45 3.49 -5.90
N LYS A 17 7.91 2.39 -6.44
CA LYS A 17 8.68 1.24 -6.92
C LYS A 17 8.28 0.83 -8.33
N LYS A 18 9.22 0.35 -9.14
CA LYS A 18 8.91 -0.16 -10.49
C LYS A 18 8.26 -1.54 -10.40
N LYS A 19 8.82 -2.45 -9.59
CA LYS A 19 8.25 -3.76 -9.26
C LYS A 19 7.95 -3.88 -7.76
N LEU A 20 6.98 -4.70 -7.39
CA LEU A 20 6.66 -4.96 -5.98
C LEU A 20 7.81 -5.65 -5.24
N SER A 21 8.57 -6.50 -5.94
CA SER A 21 9.77 -7.16 -5.41
C SER A 21 10.89 -6.20 -5.00
N ASP A 22 10.89 -4.97 -5.53
CA ASP A 22 11.91 -3.97 -5.21
C ASP A 22 11.62 -3.25 -3.87
N PHE A 23 10.48 -3.54 -3.27
CA PHE A 23 10.08 -3.00 -1.98
C PHE A 23 10.76 -3.79 -0.86
N LYS A 24 11.40 -3.07 0.07
CA LYS A 24 12.00 -3.61 1.29
C LYS A 24 11.19 -3.07 2.46
N GLY A 25 10.19 -3.83 2.88
CA GLY A 25 9.36 -3.52 4.03
C GLY A 25 9.93 -4.11 5.31
N LYS A 26 9.14 -4.01 6.38
CA LYS A 26 9.38 -4.68 7.65
C LYS A 26 8.51 -5.93 7.70
N GLU A 27 9.09 -7.07 8.05
CA GLU A 27 8.35 -8.34 8.18
C GLU A 27 7.19 -8.21 9.19
N GLY A 28 6.04 -8.77 8.80
CA GLY A 28 4.78 -8.70 9.55
C GLY A 28 4.04 -7.37 9.45
N GLU A 29 4.59 -6.35 8.79
CA GLU A 29 3.94 -5.05 8.66
C GLU A 29 2.96 -5.01 7.47
N LEU A 30 1.85 -4.29 7.67
CA LEU A 30 0.84 -4.08 6.64
C LEU A 30 1.13 -2.84 5.81
N TYR A 31 0.94 -2.99 4.51
CA TYR A 31 1.15 -1.97 3.50
C TYR A 31 -0.07 -1.85 2.60
N ILE A 32 -0.26 -0.64 2.10
CA ILE A 32 -1.26 -0.30 1.10
C ILE A 32 -0.53 -0.14 -0.22
N VAL A 33 -0.99 -0.85 -1.25
CA VAL A 33 -0.38 -0.80 -2.58
C VAL A 33 -1.40 -0.23 -3.57
N ARG A 34 -0.97 0.76 -4.35
CA ARG A 34 -1.76 1.27 -5.49
C ARG A 34 -0.90 1.46 -6.74
N LYS A 35 -1.54 1.45 -7.90
CA LYS A 35 -0.89 1.72 -9.20
C LYS A 35 -1.04 3.17 -9.65
N SER A 36 -2.10 3.85 -9.23
CA SER A 36 -2.32 5.27 -9.54
C SER A 36 -1.63 6.17 -8.53
N ARG A 37 -1.02 7.26 -9.02
CA ARG A 37 -0.47 8.32 -8.16
C ARG A 37 -1.57 9.07 -7.44
N LYS A 38 -2.63 9.38 -8.17
CA LYS A 38 -3.75 10.18 -7.67
C LYS A 38 -4.63 9.33 -6.78
N ILE A 39 -4.97 9.92 -5.64
CA ILE A 39 -6.04 9.50 -4.75
C ILE A 39 -7.17 10.48 -5.05
N ASP A 40 -8.00 10.14 -6.04
CA ASP A 40 -9.13 10.95 -6.48
C ASP A 40 -10.42 10.40 -5.85
N GLY A 41 -11.23 11.29 -5.26
CA GLY A 41 -12.48 10.96 -4.60
C GLY A 41 -12.47 11.14 -3.07
N ASN A 42 -13.66 11.28 -2.50
CA ASN A 42 -13.87 11.44 -1.05
C ASN A 42 -13.69 10.11 -0.29
N PHE A 43 -13.79 8.99 -0.99
CA PHE A 43 -13.65 7.64 -0.46
C PHE A 43 -12.79 6.80 -1.39
N ILE A 44 -11.75 6.17 -0.85
CA ILE A 44 -10.90 5.24 -1.57
C ILE A 44 -10.72 3.97 -0.76
N SER A 45 -11.01 2.83 -1.38
CA SER A 45 -10.72 1.50 -0.85
C SER A 45 -9.49 0.94 -1.54
N LEU A 46 -8.43 0.66 -0.78
CA LEU A 46 -7.16 0.14 -1.30
C LEU A 46 -6.85 -1.23 -0.72
N PRO A 47 -6.33 -2.15 -1.53
CA PRO A 47 -5.98 -3.48 -1.08
C PRO A 47 -4.82 -3.44 -0.08
N GLU A 48 -4.93 -4.27 0.95
CA GLU A 48 -3.89 -4.48 1.95
C GLU A 48 -2.95 -5.62 1.53
N TYR A 49 -1.67 -5.41 1.86
CA TYR A 49 -0.60 -6.36 1.67
C TYR A 49 0.15 -6.49 2.98
N ILE A 50 0.63 -7.68 3.30
CA ILE A 50 1.57 -7.92 4.39
C ILE A 50 2.94 -8.19 3.78
N PHE A 51 3.99 -7.68 4.40
CA PHE A 51 5.35 -8.03 4.02
C PHE A 51 5.76 -9.29 4.79
N GLU A 52 5.83 -10.42 4.08
CA GLU A 52 6.19 -11.73 4.64
C GLU A 52 7.11 -12.49 3.67
N ASP A 53 8.09 -13.19 4.22
CA ASP A 53 9.13 -13.91 3.47
C ASP A 53 9.89 -13.01 2.47
N GLY A 54 10.11 -11.75 2.86
CA GLY A 54 10.80 -10.75 2.04
C GLY A 54 9.99 -10.26 0.84
N LYS A 55 8.67 -10.51 0.80
CA LYS A 55 7.79 -10.12 -0.31
C LYS A 55 6.47 -9.56 0.19
N LEU A 56 5.88 -8.64 -0.59
CA LEU A 56 4.51 -8.20 -0.37
C LEU A 56 3.52 -9.28 -0.83
N LYS A 57 2.75 -9.82 0.11
CA LYS A 57 1.64 -10.74 -0.13
C LYS A 57 0.32 -10.04 0.13
N ARG A 58 -0.68 -10.28 -0.72
CA ARG A 58 -2.00 -9.64 -0.57
C ARG A 58 -2.80 -10.39 0.51
N THR A 59 -3.40 -9.67 1.45
CA THR A 59 -4.08 -10.27 2.63
C THR A 59 -5.57 -10.52 2.43
N GLY A 60 -6.14 -10.18 1.27
CA GLY A 60 -7.59 -10.23 1.01
C GLY A 60 -8.39 -9.06 1.61
N SER A 61 -7.81 -8.35 2.57
CA SER A 61 -8.39 -7.17 3.20
C SER A 61 -8.21 -5.90 2.36
N TYR A 62 -9.03 -4.90 2.67
CA TYR A 62 -8.99 -3.57 2.09
C TYR A 62 -9.06 -2.52 3.19
N SER A 63 -8.26 -1.47 3.04
CA SER A 63 -8.35 -0.27 3.88
C SER A 63 -9.16 0.80 3.15
N ALA A 64 -10.15 1.35 3.83
CA ALA A 64 -10.90 2.51 3.36
C ALA A 64 -10.31 3.82 3.92
N PHE A 65 -10.10 4.80 3.05
CA PHE A 65 -9.59 6.12 3.40
C PHE A 65 -10.58 7.19 2.95
N TYR A 66 -10.83 8.15 3.84
CA TYR A 66 -11.63 9.34 3.56
C TYR A 66 -10.70 10.53 3.38
N LYS A 67 -10.99 11.34 2.37
CA LYS A 67 -10.33 12.63 2.14
C LYS A 67 -11.31 13.72 2.55
N PHE A 68 -11.03 14.38 3.68
CA PHE A 68 -11.74 15.59 4.11
C PHE A 68 -11.19 16.81 3.37
#